data_AF-A0A2E3B2N5-F1
#
_entry.id   AF-A0A2E3B2N5-F1
#
_cell.length_a   1.000
_cell.length_b   1.000
_cell.length_c   1.000
_cell.angle_alpha   90.00
_cell.angle_beta   90.00
_cell.angle_gamma   90.00
#
_symmetry.space_group_name_H-M   'P 1'
#
loop_
_entity.id
_entity.type
_entity.pdbx_description
1 polymer ?
#
loop_
_entity_poly.entity_id
_entity_poly.type
_entity_poly.pdbx_seq_one_letter_code
_entity_poly.pdbx_strand_id
1 'polypeptide(L)'
;MNKIKNELEQEMIILLSNYMTKKLDVDNINNHPIRIAEAVKSMVGLNLDAPPINLINYIKDNNFNIYNDSKSENLNRVVNTVSIYQLEEAINQNDFNESIKIIDDLLKLSDGRHILEYLLEMSFQRMGKSLLIIWAIFKSLNFIGYSSIDNVRNGLLIAVGSLINDLFINDKAIDHIEKVEIKYLDYLFNEFDLDDFQLQVFGSLYEILNEEFIRNSSIRNSLDYFLKSLESNLKKTKTINEEVSLIINNRKDLLELFNHIDINDENILNINALRSYMKNCNTININKLSNYILLIKGN
;
A
#
# COMPACT_ATOMS: atom_id res chain seq x y z
N MET A 1 5.51 22.29 21.71
CA MET A 1 5.92 21.30 20.68
C MET A 1 5.26 19.94 20.86
N ASN A 2 5.32 19.27 22.02
CA ASN A 2 4.71 17.93 22.20
C ASN A 2 3.19 17.87 22.03
N LYS A 3 2.45 18.94 22.35
CA LYS A 3 0.98 18.93 22.27
C LYS A 3 0.44 18.88 20.83
N ILE A 4 1.00 19.70 19.93
CA ILE A 4 0.58 19.77 18.52
C ILE A 4 0.91 18.44 17.80
N LYS A 5 2.08 17.86 18.06
CA LYS A 5 2.46 16.56 17.51
C LYS A 5 1.51 15.45 17.96
N ASN A 6 1.12 15.46 19.24
CA ASN A 6 0.16 14.48 19.78
C ASN A 6 -1.25 14.69 19.21
N GLU A 7 -1.71 15.92 19.03
CA GLU A 7 -3.03 16.21 18.43
C GLU A 7 -3.10 15.71 16.98
N LEU A 8 -2.09 16.02 16.16
CA LEU A 8 -2.02 15.56 14.78
C LEU A 8 -1.94 14.03 14.66
N GLU A 9 -1.18 13.38 15.54
CA GLU A 9 -1.10 11.93 15.60
C GLU A 9 -2.46 11.29 15.92
N GLN A 10 -3.18 11.82 16.91
CA GLN A 10 -4.52 11.34 17.26
C GLN A 10 -5.53 11.59 16.12
N GLU A 11 -5.47 12.74 15.44
CA GLU A 11 -6.29 12.99 14.26
C GLU A 11 -6.03 11.95 13.15
N MET A 12 -4.77 11.61 12.89
CA MET A 12 -4.41 10.59 11.90
C MET A 12 -4.86 9.18 12.31
N ILE A 13 -4.78 8.84 13.60
CA ILE A 13 -5.29 7.56 14.12
C ILE A 13 -6.80 7.44 13.88
N ILE A 14 -7.56 8.49 14.23
CA ILE A 14 -9.01 8.52 14.03
C ILE A 14 -9.34 8.41 12.54
N LEU A 15 -8.64 9.18 11.70
CA LEU A 15 -8.86 9.20 10.27
C LEU A 15 -8.60 7.84 9.62
N LEU A 16 -7.46 7.21 9.90
CA LEU A 16 -7.12 5.89 9.36
C LEU A 16 -8.10 4.83 9.85
N SER A 17 -8.52 4.87 11.12
CA SER A 17 -9.55 3.97 11.66
C SER A 17 -10.88 4.15 10.92
N ASN A 18 -11.29 5.39 10.63
CA ASN A 18 -12.50 5.65 9.85
C ASN A 18 -12.42 5.16 8.41
N TYR A 19 -11.22 5.18 7.80
CA TYR A 19 -11.03 4.64 6.46
C TYR A 19 -11.03 3.11 6.42
N MET A 20 -10.70 2.44 7.53
CA MET A 20 -10.84 0.99 7.63
C MET A 20 -12.29 0.53 7.65
N THR A 21 -13.26 1.37 8.02
CA THR A 21 -14.70 0.99 8.01
C THR A 21 -15.34 1.11 6.62
N LYS A 22 -14.58 1.58 5.62
CA LYS A 22 -15.08 1.75 4.25
C LYS A 22 -15.21 0.40 3.56
N LYS A 23 -16.35 0.22 2.90
CA LYS A 23 -16.54 -0.90 1.98
C LYS A 23 -15.63 -0.70 0.77
N LEU A 24 -15.09 -1.80 0.29
CA LEU A 24 -14.34 -1.82 -0.96
C LEU A 24 -15.28 -1.48 -2.12
N ASP A 25 -14.88 -0.51 -2.93
CA ASP A 25 -15.47 -0.28 -4.25
C ASP A 25 -14.80 -1.23 -5.25
N VAL A 26 -15.55 -2.22 -5.73
CA VAL A 26 -15.03 -3.26 -6.65
C VAL A 26 -14.66 -2.70 -8.02
N ASP A 27 -15.27 -1.59 -8.43
CA ASP A 27 -14.97 -0.95 -9.71
C ASP A 27 -13.74 -0.05 -9.60
N ASN A 28 -13.36 0.34 -8.38
CA ASN A 28 -12.26 1.26 -8.12
C ASN A 28 -11.36 0.81 -6.95
N ILE A 29 -11.03 -0.47 -6.92
CA ILE A 29 -10.18 -1.12 -5.91
C ILE A 29 -8.91 -0.29 -5.69
N ASN A 30 -8.24 0.08 -6.78
CA ASN A 30 -7.00 0.82 -6.72
C ASN A 30 -7.10 2.13 -5.96
N ASN A 31 -8.23 2.84 -5.94
CA ASN A 31 -8.30 4.12 -5.23
C ASN A 31 -9.04 4.01 -3.89
N HIS A 32 -8.96 2.85 -3.22
CA HIS A 32 -9.52 2.74 -1.88
C HIS A 32 -8.95 3.84 -0.97
N PRO A 33 -9.80 4.64 -0.28
CA PRO A 33 -9.36 5.84 0.45
C PRO A 33 -8.28 5.60 1.51
N ILE A 34 -8.17 4.38 2.05
CA ILE A 34 -7.08 4.02 2.98
C ILE A 34 -5.69 4.26 2.39
N ARG A 35 -5.52 4.07 1.08
CA ARG A 35 -4.24 4.31 0.38
C ARG A 35 -3.87 5.78 0.42
N ILE A 36 -4.85 6.66 0.18
CA ILE A 36 -4.67 8.12 0.17
C ILE A 36 -4.37 8.61 1.59
N ALA A 37 -5.16 8.16 2.57
CA ALA A 37 -4.98 8.53 3.96
C ALA A 37 -3.61 8.11 4.51
N GLU A 38 -3.18 6.87 4.21
CA GLU A 38 -1.85 6.40 4.60
C GLU A 38 -0.74 7.19 3.91
N ALA A 39 -0.87 7.44 2.60
CA ALA A 39 0.10 8.22 1.84
C ALA A 39 0.24 9.65 2.42
N VAL A 40 -0.88 10.32 2.70
CA VAL A 40 -0.87 11.65 3.32
C VAL A 40 -0.24 11.60 4.71
N LYS A 41 -0.57 10.61 5.54
CA LYS A 41 0.11 10.42 6.84
C LYS A 41 1.63 10.29 6.68
N SER A 42 2.08 9.50 5.71
CA SER A 42 3.51 9.30 5.42
C SER A 42 4.18 10.59 4.94
N MET A 43 3.51 11.43 4.14
CA MET A 43 4.01 12.72 3.69
C MET A 43 4.01 13.78 4.80
N VAL A 44 2.96 13.86 5.61
CA VAL A 44 2.89 14.72 6.80
C VAL A 44 4.06 14.42 7.75
N GLY A 45 4.41 13.14 7.89
CA GLY A 45 5.57 12.69 8.68
C GLY A 45 6.93 13.22 8.21
N LEU A 46 7.05 13.76 6.98
CA LEU A 46 8.28 14.36 6.48
C LEU A 46 8.57 15.74 7.10
N ASN A 47 7.55 16.43 7.62
CA ASN A 47 7.70 17.75 8.21
C ASN A 47 6.66 18.03 9.31
N LEU A 48 6.85 17.42 10.49
CA LEU A 48 5.93 17.58 11.61
C LEU A 48 5.90 19.00 12.21
N ASP A 49 6.95 19.80 12.01
CA ASP A 49 7.02 21.18 12.53
C ASP A 49 6.20 22.17 11.68
N ALA A 50 6.03 21.87 10.39
CA ALA A 50 5.20 22.63 9.46
C ALA A 50 4.52 21.65 8.49
N PRO A 51 3.49 20.91 8.96
CA PRO A 51 2.86 19.87 8.17
C PRO A 51 2.15 20.48 6.94
N PRO A 52 2.05 19.75 5.83
CA PRO A 52 1.37 20.20 4.62
C PRO A 52 -0.14 20.28 4.85
N ILE A 53 -0.62 21.46 5.28
CA ILE A 53 -2.03 21.72 5.66
C ILE A 53 -2.97 21.43 4.50
N ASN A 54 -2.56 21.74 3.27
CA ASN A 54 -3.32 21.45 2.05
C ASN A 54 -3.65 19.96 1.89
N LEU A 55 -2.71 19.06 2.20
CA LEU A 55 -2.96 17.61 2.17
C LEU A 55 -3.87 17.15 3.31
N ILE A 56 -3.72 17.74 4.49
CA ILE A 56 -4.59 17.45 5.64
C ILE A 56 -6.02 17.90 5.35
N ASN A 57 -6.20 19.06 4.72
CA ASN A 57 -7.51 19.54 4.32
C ASN A 57 -8.10 18.65 3.22
N TYR A 58 -7.30 18.24 2.23
CA TYR A 58 -7.75 17.34 1.16
C TYR A 58 -8.41 16.07 1.71
N ILE A 59 -7.78 15.37 2.65
CA ILE A 59 -8.34 14.13 3.23
C ILE A 59 -9.55 14.41 4.14
N LYS A 60 -9.61 15.57 4.80
CA LYS A 60 -10.76 15.98 5.64
C LYS A 60 -11.97 16.39 4.80
N ASP A 61 -11.74 17.07 3.68
CA ASP A 61 -12.80 17.56 2.80
C ASP A 61 -13.37 16.43 1.96
N ASN A 62 -12.52 15.49 1.53
CA ASN A 62 -12.93 14.22 0.93
C ASN A 62 -13.42 13.22 2.00
N ASN A 63 -14.09 13.68 3.06
CA ASN A 63 -14.76 12.83 4.05
C ASN A 63 -15.81 11.97 3.35
N PHE A 64 -15.39 10.83 2.79
CA PHE A 64 -16.26 9.81 2.25
C PHE A 64 -17.27 9.47 3.37
N ASN A 65 -18.56 9.31 3.05
CA ASN A 65 -19.60 9.07 4.05
C ASN A 65 -19.31 7.82 4.89
N ILE A 66 -19.11 7.98 6.20
CA ILE A 66 -18.86 6.87 7.13
C ILE A 66 -20.08 5.94 7.09
N TYR A 67 -19.90 4.76 6.50
CA TYR A 67 -20.92 3.72 6.58
C TYR A 67 -20.64 2.92 7.85
N ASN A 68 -21.43 3.19 8.87
CA ASN A 68 -21.54 2.30 10.02
C ASN A 68 -22.36 1.10 9.56
N ASP A 69 -21.70 0.04 9.11
CA ASP A 69 -22.40 -1.21 8.83
C ASP A 69 -21.75 -2.38 9.58
N SER A 70 -22.64 -3.11 10.26
CA SER A 70 -22.51 -4.27 11.14
C SER A 70 -21.41 -4.26 12.22
N LYS A 71 -21.86 -4.08 13.47
CA LYS A 71 -21.20 -4.65 14.66
C LYS A 71 -20.89 -6.12 14.39
N SER A 72 -19.78 -6.61 14.94
CA SER A 72 -19.43 -8.04 14.93
C SER A 72 -20.57 -8.88 15.50
N GLU A 73 -21.43 -9.40 14.62
CA GLU A 73 -22.44 -10.37 15.01
C GLU A 73 -21.74 -11.70 15.26
N ASN A 74 -21.71 -12.11 16.54
CA ASN A 74 -21.36 -13.45 17.01
C ASN A 74 -19.88 -13.84 17.15
N LEU A 75 -19.12 -13.11 17.96
CA LEU A 75 -17.90 -13.66 18.58
C LEU A 75 -18.18 -14.85 19.55
N ASN A 76 -19.44 -15.10 19.90
CA ASN A 76 -19.84 -16.19 20.81
C ASN A 76 -20.04 -17.57 20.15
N ARG A 77 -19.71 -17.73 18.86
CA ARG A 77 -19.77 -19.05 18.19
C ARG A 77 -18.60 -19.94 18.64
N VAL A 78 -18.89 -21.21 18.93
CA VAL A 78 -17.87 -22.24 19.24
C VAL A 78 -16.85 -22.27 18.10
N VAL A 79 -15.57 -22.07 18.45
CA VAL A 79 -14.46 -22.09 17.50
C VAL A 79 -14.24 -23.53 17.06
N ASN A 80 -14.55 -23.82 15.79
CA ASN A 80 -14.07 -25.04 15.16
C ASN A 80 -12.59 -24.84 14.78
N THR A 81 -11.81 -25.91 14.69
CA THR A 81 -10.42 -25.83 14.19
C THR A 81 -10.42 -25.12 12.83
N VAL A 82 -9.83 -23.92 12.79
CA VAL A 82 -9.74 -23.08 11.59
C VAL A 82 -8.27 -22.93 11.21
N SER A 83 -7.99 -23.01 9.91
CA SER A 83 -6.65 -22.93 9.33
C SER A 83 -6.58 -21.75 8.36
N ILE A 84 -5.42 -21.10 8.30
CA ILE A 84 -5.18 -19.99 7.36
C ILE A 84 -5.28 -20.42 5.89
N TYR A 85 -5.09 -21.71 5.60
CA TYR A 85 -5.27 -22.27 4.26
C TYR A 85 -6.75 -22.38 3.85
N GLN A 86 -7.68 -22.47 4.81
CA GLN A 86 -9.12 -22.40 4.50
C GLN A 86 -9.50 -21.00 4.04
N LEU A 87 -8.84 -19.96 4.57
CA LEU A 87 -9.04 -18.59 4.12
C LEU A 87 -8.59 -18.42 2.67
N GLU A 88 -7.43 -18.99 2.32
CA GLU A 88 -6.94 -18.99 0.94
C GLU A 88 -7.90 -19.70 -0.01
N GLU A 89 -8.41 -20.87 0.38
CA GLU A 89 -9.39 -21.61 -0.43
C GLU A 89 -10.66 -20.78 -0.67
N ALA A 90 -11.22 -20.16 0.37
CA ALA A 90 -12.40 -19.30 0.25
C ALA A 90 -12.14 -18.09 -0.65
N ILE A 91 -10.97 -17.44 -0.54
CA ILE A 91 -10.57 -16.33 -1.42
C ILE A 91 -10.47 -16.80 -2.88
N ASN A 92 -9.84 -17.95 -3.13
CA ASN A 92 -9.67 -18.50 -4.48
C ASN A 92 -11.00 -18.95 -5.10
N GLN A 93 -12.00 -19.29 -4.28
CA GLN A 93 -13.37 -19.59 -4.71
C GLN A 93 -14.26 -18.34 -4.81
N ASN A 94 -13.71 -17.14 -4.55
CA ASN A 94 -14.44 -15.88 -4.48
C ASN A 94 -15.58 -15.87 -3.44
N ASP A 95 -15.49 -16.69 -2.38
CA ASP A 95 -16.49 -16.75 -1.31
C ASP A 95 -16.13 -15.78 -0.18
N PHE A 96 -16.58 -14.52 -0.36
CA PHE A 96 -16.37 -13.47 0.64
C PHE A 96 -17.08 -13.77 1.96
N ASN A 97 -18.25 -14.40 1.93
CA ASN A 97 -19.03 -14.70 3.14
C ASN A 97 -18.36 -15.79 3.99
N GLU A 98 -17.79 -16.80 3.35
CA GLU A 98 -17.01 -17.81 4.06
C GLU A 98 -15.70 -17.22 4.59
N SER A 99 -15.05 -16.36 3.81
CA SER A 99 -13.85 -15.64 4.25
C SER A 99 -14.10 -14.80 5.51
N ILE A 100 -15.27 -14.14 5.63
CA ILE A 100 -15.67 -13.41 6.84
C ILE A 100 -15.70 -14.35 8.06
N LYS A 101 -16.36 -15.51 7.95
CA LYS A 101 -16.47 -16.48 9.06
C LYS A 101 -15.10 -16.97 9.49
N ILE A 102 -14.23 -17.29 8.53
CA ILE A 102 -12.87 -17.77 8.78
C ILE A 102 -12.03 -16.69 9.47
N ILE A 103 -12.09 -15.43 9.02
CA ILE A 103 -11.42 -14.30 9.68
C ILE A 103 -11.90 -14.15 11.12
N ASP A 104 -13.22 -14.19 11.36
CA ASP A 104 -13.80 -14.05 12.69
C ASP A 104 -13.34 -15.15 13.65
N ASP A 105 -13.15 -16.38 13.16
CA ASP A 105 -12.60 -17.48 13.95
C ASP A 105 -11.08 -17.37 14.15
N LEU A 106 -10.30 -16.95 13.14
CA LEU A 106 -8.85 -16.74 13.26
C LEU A 106 -8.49 -15.60 14.22
N LEU A 107 -9.31 -14.54 14.27
CA LEU A 107 -9.12 -13.40 15.16
C LEU A 107 -9.44 -13.71 16.63
N LYS A 108 -10.13 -14.81 16.92
CA LYS A 108 -10.27 -15.30 18.31
C LYS A 108 -8.97 -15.93 18.83
N LEU A 109 -8.07 -16.31 17.93
CA LEU A 109 -6.85 -17.06 18.22
C LEU A 109 -5.57 -16.25 18.00
N SER A 110 -5.65 -15.06 17.39
CA SER A 110 -4.50 -14.22 17.05
C SER A 110 -4.84 -12.72 17.04
N ASP A 111 -3.83 -11.87 17.09
CA ASP A 111 -3.96 -10.42 16.95
C ASP A 111 -4.20 -9.94 15.51
N GLY A 112 -4.27 -10.88 14.55
CA GLY A 112 -4.49 -10.62 13.13
C GLY A 112 -3.25 -10.22 12.32
N ARG A 113 -2.09 -9.98 12.95
CA ARG A 113 -0.87 -9.57 12.20
C ARG A 113 -0.41 -10.65 11.23
N HIS A 114 -0.32 -11.88 11.71
CA HIS A 114 0.06 -13.03 10.87
C HIS A 114 -0.92 -13.29 9.73
N ILE A 115 -2.21 -12.99 9.94
CA ILE A 115 -3.25 -13.11 8.90
C ILE A 115 -2.98 -12.06 7.83
N LEU A 116 -2.72 -10.82 8.21
CA LEU A 116 -2.45 -9.74 7.27
C LEU A 116 -1.16 -9.97 6.47
N GLU A 117 -0.10 -10.46 7.11
CA GLU A 117 1.13 -10.86 6.40
C GLU A 117 0.88 -11.98 5.39
N TYR A 118 -0.02 -12.92 5.71
CA TYR A 118 -0.41 -13.96 4.75
C TYR A 118 -1.22 -13.41 3.57
N LEU A 119 -2.13 -12.47 3.81
CA LEU A 119 -2.86 -11.80 2.73
C LEU A 119 -1.91 -10.96 1.85
N LEU A 120 -0.88 -10.34 2.44
CA LEU A 120 0.20 -9.68 1.71
C LEU A 120 0.99 -10.69 0.85
N GLU A 121 1.35 -11.84 1.41
CA GLU A 121 1.99 -12.95 0.68
C GLU A 121 1.15 -13.37 -0.53
N MET A 122 -0.16 -13.53 -0.37
CA MET A 122 -1.08 -13.88 -1.46
C MET A 122 -1.20 -12.78 -2.52
N SER A 123 -1.05 -11.51 -2.15
CA SER A 123 -1.18 -10.38 -3.09
C SER A 123 -0.11 -10.38 -4.18
N PHE A 124 1.05 -10.99 -3.93
CA PHE A 124 2.12 -11.17 -4.93
C PHE A 124 1.79 -12.20 -6.02
N GLN A 125 0.73 -12.98 -5.86
CA GLN A 125 0.21 -13.85 -6.91
C GLN A 125 -0.79 -13.12 -7.84
N ARG A 126 -1.06 -11.84 -7.56
CA ARG A 126 -2.04 -11.00 -8.26
C ARG A 126 -1.36 -9.89 -9.07
N MET A 127 -2.13 -9.17 -9.89
CA MET A 127 -1.62 -8.09 -10.75
C MET A 127 -1.17 -6.82 -10.00
N GLY A 128 -1.30 -6.79 -8.67
CA GLY A 128 -0.74 -5.76 -7.81
C GLY A 128 -1.76 -4.74 -7.29
N LYS A 129 -3.04 -4.82 -7.68
CA LYS A 129 -4.09 -3.93 -7.14
C LYS A 129 -4.31 -4.18 -5.65
N SER A 130 -4.45 -5.46 -5.30
CA SER A 130 -4.58 -5.94 -3.93
C SER A 130 -3.34 -5.60 -3.10
N LEU A 131 -2.14 -5.76 -3.67
CA LEU A 131 -0.86 -5.41 -3.02
C LEU A 131 -0.87 -3.97 -2.50
N LEU A 132 -1.27 -3.01 -3.34
CA LEU A 132 -1.27 -1.59 -2.98
C LEU A 132 -2.22 -1.27 -1.82
N ILE A 133 -3.39 -1.92 -1.75
CA ILE A 133 -4.33 -1.73 -0.65
C ILE A 133 -3.84 -2.45 0.62
N ILE A 134 -3.45 -3.71 0.50
CA ILE A 134 -3.01 -4.53 1.62
C ILE A 134 -1.79 -3.91 2.29
N TRP A 135 -0.86 -3.37 1.50
CA TRP A 135 0.29 -2.65 2.02
C TRP A 135 -0.11 -1.36 2.78
N ALA A 136 -1.06 -0.59 2.25
CA ALA A 136 -1.60 0.58 2.97
C ALA A 136 -2.28 0.18 4.28
N ILE A 137 -3.01 -0.95 4.30
CA ILE A 137 -3.64 -1.49 5.51
C ILE A 137 -2.58 -1.91 6.53
N PHE A 138 -1.55 -2.63 6.10
CA PHE A 138 -0.43 -3.06 6.94
C PHE A 138 0.26 -1.87 7.62
N LYS A 139 0.61 -0.83 6.86
CA LYS A 139 1.22 0.39 7.41
C LYS A 139 0.28 1.14 8.35
N SER A 140 -1.01 1.16 8.03
CA SER A 140 -2.01 1.80 8.88
C SER A 140 -2.17 1.08 10.21
N LEU A 141 -2.26 -0.26 10.21
CA LEU A 141 -2.36 -1.08 11.43
C LEU A 141 -1.07 -1.05 12.26
N ASN A 142 0.11 -0.99 11.63
CA ASN A 142 1.37 -0.78 12.35
C ASN A 142 1.43 0.59 13.03
N PHE A 143 0.73 1.60 12.49
CA PHE A 143 0.68 2.94 13.08
C PHE A 143 -0.39 3.08 14.16
N ILE A 144 -1.63 2.66 13.91
CA ILE A 144 -2.73 2.79 14.88
C ILE A 144 -2.70 1.69 15.97
N GLY A 145 -2.01 0.58 15.70
CA GLY A 145 -1.92 -0.59 16.56
C GLY A 145 -2.96 -1.67 16.27
N TYR A 146 -2.65 -2.90 16.71
CA TYR A 146 -3.50 -4.09 16.57
C TYR A 146 -4.44 -4.32 17.76
N SER A 147 -4.55 -3.35 18.68
CA SER A 147 -5.39 -3.46 19.88
C SER A 147 -6.88 -3.29 19.59
N SER A 148 -7.24 -2.58 18.51
CA SER A 148 -8.62 -2.43 18.06
C SER A 148 -9.00 -3.61 17.16
N ILE A 149 -9.74 -4.57 17.72
CA ILE A 149 -10.21 -5.74 16.99
C ILE A 149 -11.05 -5.36 15.77
N ASP A 150 -11.84 -4.29 15.86
CA ASP A 150 -12.68 -3.81 14.77
C ASP A 150 -11.82 -3.27 13.61
N ASN A 151 -10.78 -2.50 13.90
CA ASN A 151 -9.86 -2.00 12.87
C ASN A 151 -9.10 -3.14 12.19
N VAL A 152 -8.61 -4.10 12.97
CA VAL A 152 -7.91 -5.29 12.44
C VAL A 152 -8.88 -6.09 11.55
N ARG A 153 -10.06 -6.41 12.06
CA ARG A 153 -11.09 -7.15 11.32
C ARG A 153 -11.44 -6.45 10.02
N ASN A 154 -11.78 -5.17 10.07
CA ASN A 154 -12.20 -4.44 8.87
C ASN A 154 -11.06 -4.31 7.85
N GLY A 155 -9.82 -4.08 8.31
CA GLY A 155 -8.64 -4.12 7.45
C GLY A 155 -8.46 -5.48 6.76
N LEU A 156 -8.62 -6.58 7.49
CA LEU A 156 -8.57 -7.93 6.91
C LEU A 156 -9.70 -8.16 5.89
N LEU A 157 -10.92 -7.66 6.15
CA LEU A 157 -12.03 -7.77 5.21
C LEU A 157 -11.80 -6.97 3.93
N ILE A 158 -11.25 -5.76 4.01
CA ILE A 158 -10.85 -4.98 2.82
C ILE A 158 -9.76 -5.72 2.05
N ALA A 159 -8.76 -6.26 2.75
CA ALA A 159 -7.68 -7.05 2.14
C ALA A 159 -8.22 -8.27 1.38
N VAL A 160 -9.09 -9.07 2.00
CA VAL A 160 -9.76 -10.21 1.36
C VAL A 160 -10.59 -9.77 0.15
N GLY A 161 -11.42 -8.74 0.30
CA GLY A 161 -12.22 -8.21 -0.79
C GLY A 161 -11.34 -7.78 -1.96
N SER A 162 -10.18 -7.18 -1.68
CA SER A 162 -9.24 -6.76 -2.72
C SER A 162 -8.61 -7.94 -3.45
N LEU A 163 -8.29 -9.05 -2.77
CA LEU A 163 -7.73 -10.26 -3.38
C LEU A 163 -8.74 -10.96 -4.29
N ILE A 164 -10.00 -11.06 -3.85
CA ILE A 164 -11.09 -11.69 -4.63
C ILE A 164 -11.29 -10.93 -5.95
N ASN A 165 -11.18 -9.60 -5.92
CA ASN A 165 -11.40 -8.77 -7.10
C ASN A 165 -10.12 -8.37 -7.84
N ASP A 166 -8.96 -8.93 -7.47
CA ASP A 166 -7.70 -8.74 -8.19
C ASP A 166 -7.36 -9.94 -9.06
N LEU A 167 -6.89 -9.66 -10.27
CA LEU A 167 -6.61 -10.67 -11.27
C LEU A 167 -5.33 -11.41 -10.91
N PHE A 168 -5.29 -12.72 -11.19
CA PHE A 168 -4.07 -13.50 -11.07
C PHE A 168 -3.04 -13.08 -12.13
N ILE A 169 -1.77 -13.20 -11.77
CA ILE A 169 -0.68 -13.17 -12.74
C ILE A 169 -0.80 -14.39 -13.64
N ASN A 170 -1.02 -14.16 -14.93
CA ASN A 170 -1.10 -15.21 -15.95
C ASN A 170 0.28 -15.51 -16.54
N ASP A 171 1.25 -15.94 -15.72
CA ASP A 171 2.55 -16.39 -16.23
C ASP A 171 2.73 -17.89 -16.01
N LYS A 172 2.86 -18.61 -17.14
CA LYS A 172 3.27 -20.01 -17.15
C LYS A 172 4.80 -20.05 -17.22
N ALA A 173 5.41 -20.62 -16.18
CA ALA A 173 6.82 -20.97 -16.09
C ALA A 173 7.81 -19.79 -15.97
N ILE A 174 8.00 -19.33 -14.74
CA ILE A 174 9.28 -18.72 -14.34
C ILE A 174 10.15 -19.85 -13.80
N ASP A 175 11.04 -20.38 -14.65
CA ASP A 175 12.06 -21.34 -14.22
C ASP A 175 13.19 -20.59 -13.49
N HIS A 176 13.49 -21.05 -12.27
CA HIS A 176 14.50 -20.53 -11.36
C HIS A 176 14.33 -19.06 -10.93
N ILE A 177 14.06 -18.88 -9.64
CA ILE A 177 13.95 -17.57 -9.01
C ILE A 177 15.26 -17.29 -8.28
N GLU A 178 16.08 -16.37 -8.80
CA GLU A 178 17.16 -15.78 -8.02
C GLU A 178 16.54 -14.82 -7.01
N LYS A 179 17.10 -14.78 -5.79
CA LYS A 179 16.61 -13.91 -4.72
C LYS A 179 16.71 -12.46 -5.15
N VAL A 180 15.59 -11.74 -5.05
CA VAL A 180 15.55 -10.34 -5.45
C VAL A 180 15.98 -9.44 -4.29
N GLU A 181 16.99 -8.61 -4.58
CA GLU A 181 17.48 -7.59 -3.68
C GLU A 181 17.07 -6.19 -4.15
N ILE A 182 17.20 -5.19 -3.27
CA ILE A 182 16.93 -3.77 -3.60
C ILE A 182 17.70 -3.32 -4.85
N LYS A 183 18.92 -3.84 -5.06
CA LYS A 183 19.73 -3.50 -6.25
C LYS A 183 19.06 -3.86 -7.57
N TYR A 184 18.31 -4.97 -7.59
CA TYR A 184 17.57 -5.37 -8.78
C TYR A 184 16.33 -4.49 -8.95
N LEU A 185 15.65 -4.10 -7.87
CA LEU A 185 14.56 -3.12 -7.95
C LEU A 185 15.05 -1.73 -8.43
N ASP A 186 16.24 -1.30 -7.98
CA ASP A 186 16.91 -0.09 -8.46
C ASP A 186 17.17 -0.18 -9.98
N TYR A 187 17.69 -1.32 -10.46
CA TYR A 187 17.88 -1.57 -11.88
C TYR A 187 16.57 -1.44 -12.65
N LEU A 188 15.50 -2.12 -12.22
CA LEU A 188 14.21 -2.06 -12.91
C LEU A 188 13.63 -0.63 -12.92
N PHE A 189 13.74 0.10 -11.83
CA PHE A 189 13.25 1.48 -11.76
C PHE A 189 14.01 2.42 -12.71
N ASN A 190 15.32 2.20 -12.86
CA ASN A 190 16.18 3.04 -13.68
C ASN A 190 16.02 2.77 -15.19
N GLU A 191 15.86 1.50 -15.58
CA GLU A 191 15.90 1.08 -16.98
C GLU A 191 14.54 1.10 -17.69
N PHE A 192 13.43 1.14 -16.94
CA PHE A 192 12.09 1.00 -17.49
C PHE A 192 11.21 2.22 -17.23
N ASP A 193 10.34 2.54 -18.21
CA ASP A 193 9.32 3.56 -18.05
C ASP A 193 8.10 2.94 -17.37
N LEU A 194 7.84 3.43 -16.17
CA LEU A 194 6.69 3.07 -15.36
C LEU A 194 5.55 4.05 -15.63
N ASP A 195 4.34 3.54 -15.86
CA ASP A 195 3.12 4.33 -15.71
C ASP A 195 2.80 4.61 -14.22
N ASP A 196 1.76 5.38 -13.93
CA ASP A 196 1.42 5.78 -12.55
C ASP A 196 1.13 4.58 -11.64
N PHE A 197 0.43 3.57 -12.17
CA PHE A 197 0.14 2.35 -11.41
C PHE A 197 1.44 1.59 -11.09
N GLN A 198 2.30 1.39 -12.09
CA GLN A 198 3.59 0.72 -11.92
C GLN A 198 4.49 1.50 -10.97
N LEU A 199 4.53 2.83 -11.07
CA LEU A 199 5.28 3.69 -10.14
C LEU A 199 4.83 3.47 -8.69
N GLN A 200 3.52 3.43 -8.45
CA GLN A 200 2.94 3.19 -7.13
C GLN A 200 3.27 1.78 -6.60
N VAL A 201 3.25 0.76 -7.47
CA VAL A 201 3.66 -0.60 -7.14
C VAL A 201 5.13 -0.61 -6.73
N PHE A 202 6.02 0.00 -7.52
CA PHE A 202 7.44 0.12 -7.18
C PHE A 202 7.65 0.81 -5.82
N GLY A 203 6.95 1.92 -5.57
CA GLY A 203 7.00 2.61 -4.28
C GLY A 203 6.67 1.68 -3.10
N SER A 204 5.67 0.81 -3.25
CA SER A 204 5.31 -0.18 -2.21
C SER A 204 6.36 -1.29 -2.07
N LEU A 205 6.88 -1.80 -3.20
CA LEU A 205 7.92 -2.83 -3.20
C LEU A 205 9.20 -2.37 -2.51
N TYR A 206 9.62 -1.12 -2.71
CA TYR A 206 10.77 -0.53 -2.00
C TYR A 206 10.60 -0.54 -0.49
N GLU A 207 9.39 -0.26 0.01
CA GLU A 207 9.11 -0.30 1.44
C GLU A 207 9.06 -1.74 1.96
N ILE A 208 8.35 -2.62 1.27
CA ILE A 208 8.23 -4.06 1.63
C ILE A 208 9.60 -4.72 1.68
N LEU A 209 10.49 -4.44 0.72
CA LEU A 209 11.83 -5.01 0.69
C LEU A 209 12.68 -4.61 1.91
N ASN A 210 12.36 -3.50 2.59
CA ASN A 210 13.06 -3.02 3.78
C ASN A 210 12.31 -3.35 5.09
N GLU A 211 11.19 -4.06 5.02
CA GLU A 211 10.40 -4.44 6.19
C GLU A 211 10.79 -5.83 6.70
N GLU A 212 10.73 -6.00 8.02
CA GLU A 212 10.93 -7.28 8.71
C GLU A 212 9.57 -7.92 9.02
N PHE A 213 9.27 -9.02 8.34
CA PHE A 213 8.03 -9.77 8.51
C PHE A 213 8.22 -10.99 9.40
N ILE A 214 7.14 -11.45 10.05
CA ILE A 214 7.15 -12.74 10.72
C ILE A 214 7.20 -13.88 9.69
N ARG A 215 6.52 -13.71 8.55
CA ARG A 215 6.51 -14.61 7.39
C ARG A 215 7.57 -14.26 6.34
N ASN A 216 8.71 -13.70 6.76
CA ASN A 216 9.70 -13.12 5.85
C ASN A 216 10.13 -14.10 4.73
N SER A 217 10.42 -15.36 5.03
CA SER A 217 10.82 -16.33 3.99
C SER A 217 9.77 -16.50 2.90
N SER A 218 8.50 -16.63 3.28
CA SER A 218 7.40 -16.86 2.34
C SER A 218 7.09 -15.59 1.53
N ILE A 219 7.03 -14.43 2.19
CA ILE A 219 6.82 -13.14 1.53
C ILE A 219 7.94 -12.87 0.51
N ARG A 220 9.20 -13.11 0.87
CA ARG A 220 10.34 -12.91 -0.05
C ARG A 220 10.25 -13.82 -1.27
N ASN A 221 9.92 -15.09 -1.08
CA ASN A 221 9.75 -16.03 -2.19
C ASN A 221 8.62 -15.58 -3.15
N SER A 222 7.47 -15.15 -2.62
CA SER A 222 6.35 -14.67 -3.44
C SER A 222 6.68 -13.35 -4.14
N LEU A 223 7.38 -12.45 -3.46
CA LEU A 223 7.85 -11.19 -4.01
C LEU A 223 8.82 -11.39 -5.19
N ASP A 224 9.74 -12.35 -5.07
CA ASP A 224 10.68 -12.64 -6.15
C ASP A 224 9.96 -13.10 -7.42
N TYR A 225 8.88 -13.89 -7.29
CA TYR A 225 8.02 -14.28 -8.40
C TYR A 225 7.29 -13.07 -9.00
N PHE A 226 6.70 -12.23 -8.15
CA PHE A 226 5.98 -11.03 -8.57
C PHE A 226 6.86 -10.08 -9.37
N LEU A 227 8.10 -9.82 -8.92
CA LEU A 227 9.02 -8.90 -9.58
C LEU A 227 9.44 -9.37 -10.98
N LYS A 228 9.61 -10.68 -11.17
CA LYS A 228 9.92 -11.25 -12.48
C LYS A 228 8.76 -11.14 -13.46
N SER A 229 7.53 -11.38 -12.98
CA SER A 229 6.34 -11.16 -13.81
C SER A 229 6.10 -9.67 -14.08
N LEU A 230 6.44 -8.79 -13.13
CA LEU A 230 6.39 -7.36 -13.35
C LEU A 230 7.37 -6.94 -14.46
N GLU A 231 8.64 -7.37 -14.40
CA GLU A 231 9.68 -7.07 -15.40
C GLU A 231 9.24 -7.44 -16.82
N SER A 232 8.59 -8.60 -17.01
CA SER A 232 8.15 -9.06 -18.34
C SER A 232 7.13 -8.10 -19.00
N ASN A 233 6.42 -7.32 -18.20
CA ASN A 233 5.40 -6.36 -18.62
C ASN A 233 5.92 -4.91 -18.72
N LEU A 234 7.17 -4.65 -18.33
CA LEU A 234 7.74 -3.30 -18.35
C LEU A 234 8.24 -2.91 -19.74
N LYS A 235 8.12 -1.62 -20.08
CA LYS A 235 8.65 -1.04 -21.32
C LYS A 235 9.98 -0.35 -21.04
N LYS A 236 11.00 -0.65 -21.84
CA LYS A 236 12.32 0.00 -21.69
C LYS A 236 12.23 1.51 -21.90
N THR A 237 13.01 2.25 -21.11
CA THR A 237 13.03 3.70 -21.14
C THR A 237 13.49 4.28 -22.47
N LYS A 238 12.74 5.24 -23.00
CA LYS A 238 13.25 6.15 -24.03
C LYS A 238 13.95 7.29 -23.33
N THR A 239 15.26 7.44 -23.53
CA THR A 239 16.05 8.50 -22.90
C THR A 239 15.48 9.87 -23.27
N ILE A 240 14.93 10.60 -22.29
CA ILE A 240 14.56 12.01 -22.44
C ILE A 240 15.66 12.82 -21.78
N ASN A 241 16.43 13.53 -22.61
CA ASN A 241 17.47 14.48 -22.18
C ASN A 241 16.84 15.87 -22.08
N GLU A 242 15.96 16.09 -21.11
CA GLU A 242 15.52 17.44 -20.76
C GLU A 242 16.29 17.92 -19.51
N GLU A 243 16.91 19.09 -19.59
CA GLU A 243 17.56 19.74 -18.45
C GLU A 243 16.48 20.17 -17.46
N VAL A 244 16.37 19.42 -16.35
CA VAL A 244 15.41 19.73 -15.30
C VAL A 244 16.00 20.73 -14.31
N SER A 245 15.29 21.85 -14.12
CA SER A 245 15.67 22.94 -13.21
C SER A 245 15.17 22.76 -11.77
N LEU A 246 14.35 21.75 -11.47
CA LEU A 246 13.94 21.43 -10.10
C LEU A 246 14.94 20.52 -9.41
N ILE A 247 15.66 21.09 -8.45
CA ILE A 247 16.59 20.37 -7.60
C ILE A 247 15.82 19.85 -6.38
N ILE A 248 15.44 18.57 -6.41
CA ILE A 248 14.97 17.85 -5.21
C ILE A 248 16.20 17.23 -4.54
N ASN A 249 16.64 17.81 -3.42
CA ASN A 249 17.81 17.36 -2.68
C ASN A 249 17.45 16.34 -1.60
N ASN A 250 16.24 16.44 -1.05
CA ASN A 250 15.78 15.58 0.02
C ASN A 250 14.27 15.30 -0.08
N ARG A 251 13.79 14.33 0.71
CA ARG A 251 12.39 13.89 0.68
C ARG A 251 11.38 14.98 1.06
N LYS A 252 11.76 15.93 1.93
CA LYS A 252 10.89 17.04 2.33
C LYS A 252 10.62 17.99 1.17
N ASP A 253 11.56 18.12 0.22
CA ASP A 253 11.40 18.94 -0.98
C ASP A 253 10.27 18.43 -1.89
N LEU A 254 9.88 17.14 -1.78
CA LEU A 254 8.70 16.61 -2.48
C LEU A 254 7.40 17.29 -2.05
N LEU A 255 7.32 17.83 -0.83
CA LEU A 255 6.12 18.51 -0.35
C LEU A 255 5.87 19.83 -1.10
N GLU A 256 6.92 20.48 -1.59
CA GLU A 256 6.81 21.71 -2.38
C GLU A 256 6.13 21.47 -3.73
N LEU A 257 6.08 20.22 -4.22
CA LEU A 257 5.39 19.89 -5.46
C LEU A 257 3.89 20.22 -5.36
N PHE A 258 3.26 20.02 -4.20
CA PHE A 258 1.84 20.32 -3.97
C PHE A 258 1.50 21.81 -3.97
N ASN A 259 2.51 22.70 -4.03
CA ASN A 259 2.28 24.13 -4.24
C ASN A 259 2.15 24.48 -5.74
N HIS A 260 2.45 23.53 -6.63
CA HIS A 260 2.56 23.75 -8.07
C HIS A 260 1.72 22.80 -8.91
N ILE A 261 1.02 21.85 -8.28
CA ILE A 261 0.18 20.86 -8.94
C ILE A 261 -1.17 20.78 -8.25
N ASP A 262 -2.16 20.25 -8.95
CA ASP A 262 -3.45 19.93 -8.35
C ASP A 262 -3.31 18.78 -7.34
N ILE A 263 -3.93 18.97 -6.18
CA ILE A 263 -3.98 17.94 -5.14
C ILE A 263 -5.12 17.01 -5.47
N ASN A 264 -4.77 15.81 -5.94
CA ASN A 264 -5.69 14.72 -6.23
C ASN A 264 -5.08 13.37 -5.78
N ASP A 265 -5.90 12.33 -5.76
CA ASP A 265 -5.51 10.99 -5.32
C ASP A 265 -4.28 10.44 -6.06
N GLU A 266 -4.23 10.61 -7.38
CA GLU A 266 -3.15 10.13 -8.23
C GLU A 266 -1.81 10.81 -7.92
N ASN A 267 -1.80 12.13 -7.88
CA ASN A 267 -0.61 12.93 -7.55
C ASN A 267 -0.10 12.64 -6.13
N ILE A 268 -1.02 12.46 -5.17
CA ILE A 268 -0.69 12.05 -3.80
C ILE A 268 0.04 10.70 -3.78
N LEU A 269 -0.50 9.72 -4.49
CA LEU A 269 0.05 8.36 -4.53
C LEU A 269 1.38 8.30 -5.28
N ASN A 270 1.51 9.01 -6.39
CA ASN A 270 2.73 9.09 -7.19
C ASN A 270 3.86 9.77 -6.41
N ILE A 271 3.59 10.91 -5.75
CA ILE A 271 4.60 11.59 -4.93
C ILE A 271 5.00 10.72 -3.73
N ASN A 272 4.05 10.03 -3.10
CA ASN A 272 4.36 9.09 -2.01
C ASN A 272 5.22 7.91 -2.50
N ALA A 273 5.02 7.44 -3.74
CA ALA A 273 5.87 6.41 -4.34
C ALA A 273 7.31 6.91 -4.55
N LEU A 274 7.49 8.14 -5.04
CA LEU A 274 8.81 8.77 -5.16
C LEU A 274 9.47 8.97 -3.79
N ARG A 275 8.70 9.35 -2.76
CA ARG A 275 9.19 9.42 -1.37
C ARG A 275 9.68 8.05 -0.88
N SER A 276 8.95 6.99 -1.18
CA SER A 276 9.34 5.62 -0.83
C SER A 276 10.61 5.18 -1.53
N TYR A 277 10.74 5.46 -2.83
CA TYR A 277 11.97 5.23 -3.59
C TYR A 277 13.15 5.96 -2.96
N MET A 278 13.05 7.28 -2.76
CA MET A 278 14.12 8.10 -2.16
C MET A 278 14.53 7.65 -0.75
N LYS A 279 13.63 7.00 0.00
CA LYS A 279 13.92 6.49 1.36
C LYS A 279 14.73 5.20 1.32
N ASN A 280 14.48 4.34 0.32
CA ASN A 280 14.75 2.91 0.42
C ASN A 280 15.64 2.35 -0.71
N CYS A 281 15.89 3.11 -1.77
CA CYS A 281 16.82 2.72 -2.83
C CYS A 281 18.27 2.70 -2.34
N ASN A 282 19.15 1.95 -3.02
CA ASN A 282 20.58 2.00 -2.69
C ASN A 282 21.25 3.26 -3.24
N THR A 283 20.82 3.73 -4.41
CA THR A 283 21.38 4.92 -5.04
C THR A 283 20.27 5.65 -5.80
N ILE A 284 20.05 6.91 -5.43
CA ILE A 284 19.04 7.75 -6.04
C ILE A 284 19.48 8.12 -7.47
N ASN A 285 18.65 7.75 -8.46
CA ASN A 285 18.77 8.23 -9.83
C ASN A 285 18.03 9.55 -9.96
N ILE A 286 18.77 10.65 -9.80
CA ILE A 286 18.22 12.01 -9.84
C ILE A 286 17.53 12.29 -11.17
N ASN A 287 18.10 11.86 -12.29
CA ASN A 287 17.51 12.10 -13.62
C ASN A 287 16.14 11.41 -13.76
N LYS A 288 16.04 10.14 -13.34
CA LYS A 288 14.78 9.40 -13.39
C LYS A 288 13.73 10.00 -12.45
N LEU A 289 14.14 10.40 -11.25
CA LEU A 289 13.29 11.10 -10.30
C LEU A 289 12.74 12.42 -10.88
N SER A 290 13.62 13.24 -11.46
CA SER A 290 13.27 14.50 -12.11
C SER A 290 12.27 14.32 -13.24
N ASN A 291 12.42 13.27 -14.05
CA ASN A 291 11.48 12.96 -15.13
C ASN A 291 10.07 12.67 -14.61
N TYR A 292 9.94 11.86 -13.54
CA TYR A 292 8.63 11.60 -12.94
C TYR A 292 7.99 12.85 -12.34
N ILE A 293 8.79 13.72 -11.73
CA ILE A 293 8.30 15.00 -11.20
C ILE A 293 7.74 15.89 -12.31
N LEU A 294 8.39 15.92 -13.47
CA LEU A 294 7.89 16.67 -14.62
C LEU A 294 6.57 16.11 -15.15
N LEU A 295 6.46 14.78 -15.26
CA LEU A 295 5.22 14.12 -15.69
C LEU A 295 4.05 14.47 -14.76
N ILE A 296 4.28 14.41 -13.45
CA ILE A 296 3.29 14.78 -12.42
C ILE A 296 2.88 16.25 -12.52
N LYS A 297 3.78 17.15 -12.93
CA LYS A 297 3.47 18.58 -13.12
C LYS A 297 2.74 18.89 -14.42
N GLY A 298 2.86 18.03 -15.42
CA GLY A 298 2.26 18.22 -16.74
C GLY A 298 0.80 17.77 -16.82
N ASN A 299 0.34 16.99 -15.83
CA ASN A 299 -1.02 16.50 -15.67
C ASN A 299 -1.83 17.39 -14.72
#